data_AF-A0A1H0YTZ0-F1
#
_entry.id   AF-A0A1H0YTZ0-F1
#
_cell.length_a   1.000
_cell.length_b   1.000
_cell.length_c   1.000
_cell.angle_alpha   90.00
_cell.angle_beta   90.00
_cell.angle_gamma   90.00
#
_symmetry.space_group_name_H-M   'P 1'
#
loop_
_entity.id
_entity.type
_entity.pdbx_description
1 polymer ?
#
loop_
_entity_poly.entity_id
_entity_poly.type
_entity_poly.pdbx_seq_one_letter_code
_entity_poly.pdbx_strand_id
1 'polypeptide(L)'
;MIDIETETERRHGVTFVNAAVTNERSTPQLILLEPRVDGQIWSPRPGTATAAEWTDGSWSGVVEPGRTRGLGFATPESPTDRPLEFVSATRVSSDEVSRPERRLATLEGWSPTSAVLAREPRG
;
A
#
# COMPACT_ATOMS: atom_id res chain seq x y z
N MET A 1 -13.66 -7.40 13.59
CA MET A 1 -13.09 -8.09 12.42
C MET A 1 -12.43 -7.04 11.52
N ILE A 2 -11.71 -7.42 10.46
CA ILE A 2 -11.37 -6.51 9.37
C ILE A 2 -12.23 -6.92 8.19
N ASP A 3 -13.02 -5.99 7.68
CA ASP A 3 -13.89 -6.21 6.53
C ASP A 3 -13.32 -5.46 5.31
N ILE A 4 -13.42 -6.07 4.13
CA ILE A 4 -12.88 -5.53 2.89
C ILE A 4 -13.92 -5.70 1.80
N GLU A 5 -14.47 -4.58 1.36
CA GLU A 5 -15.38 -4.52 0.23
C GLU A 5 -14.60 -4.04 -0.99
N THR A 6 -14.71 -4.76 -2.12
CA THR A 6 -14.02 -4.39 -3.36
C THR A 6 -15.03 -4.18 -4.48
N GLU A 7 -14.88 -3.09 -5.20
CA GLU A 7 -15.62 -2.78 -6.42
C GLU A 7 -14.63 -2.65 -7.58
N THR A 8 -14.94 -3.29 -8.70
CA THR A 8 -14.14 -3.19 -9.93
C THR A 8 -14.99 -2.64 -11.06
N GLU A 9 -14.42 -1.69 -11.79
CA GLU A 9 -15.07 -1.11 -12.96
C GLU A 9 -14.08 -1.05 -14.12
N ARG A 10 -14.46 -1.60 -15.28
CA ARG A 10 -13.63 -1.49 -16.49
C ARG A 10 -14.16 -0.38 -17.40
N ARG A 11 -13.30 0.61 -17.70
CA ARG A 11 -13.59 1.73 -18.61
C ARG A 11 -12.42 1.98 -19.54
N HIS A 12 -12.70 2.12 -20.84
CA HIS A 12 -11.69 2.47 -21.85
C HIS A 12 -10.43 1.57 -21.85
N GLY A 13 -10.59 0.26 -21.57
CA GLY A 13 -9.45 -0.68 -21.51
C GLY A 13 -8.63 -0.62 -20.21
N VAL A 14 -9.10 0.14 -19.22
CA VAL A 14 -8.50 0.27 -17.89
C VAL A 14 -9.47 -0.27 -16.85
N THR A 15 -8.99 -1.12 -15.96
CA THR A 15 -9.71 -1.57 -14.78
C THR A 15 -9.39 -0.65 -13.62
N PHE A 16 -10.42 -0.02 -13.08
CA PHE A 16 -10.39 0.73 -11.85
C PHE A 16 -10.85 -0.19 -10.72
N VAL A 17 -10.04 -0.28 -9.68
CA VAL A 17 -10.34 -1.06 -8.48
C VAL A 17 -10.46 -0.08 -7.34
N ASN A 18 -11.62 -0.08 -6.68
CA ASN A 18 -11.86 0.65 -5.45
C ASN A 18 -12.08 -0.38 -4.34
N ALA A 19 -11.53 -0.13 -3.16
CA ALA A 19 -11.79 -0.95 -2.00
C ALA A 19 -12.01 -0.12 -0.75
N ALA A 20 -12.91 -0.59 0.09
CA ALA A 20 -13.20 -0.03 1.40
C ALA A 20 -12.78 -1.03 2.47
N VAL A 21 -11.87 -0.59 3.34
CA VAL A 21 -11.35 -1.40 4.45
C VAL A 21 -11.94 -0.88 5.74
N THR A 22 -12.76 -1.71 6.39
CA THR A 22 -13.43 -1.37 7.64
C THR A 22 -12.78 -2.10 8.81
N ASN A 23 -12.34 -1.34 9.82
CA ASN A 23 -11.83 -1.91 11.07
C ASN A 23 -12.94 -1.96 12.11
N GLU A 24 -13.53 -3.13 12.30
CA GLU A 24 -14.55 -3.34 13.34
C GLU A 24 -13.94 -3.75 14.70
N ARG A 25 -12.61 -3.78 14.82
CA ARG A 25 -11.97 -4.03 16.11
C ARG A 25 -12.00 -2.76 16.96
N SER A 26 -11.89 -2.92 18.27
CA SER A 26 -11.83 -1.83 19.25
C SER A 26 -10.45 -1.13 19.32
N THR A 27 -9.51 -1.49 18.46
CA THR A 27 -8.13 -0.97 18.49
C THR A 27 -7.68 -0.58 17.08
N PRO A 28 -6.86 0.47 16.92
CA PRO A 28 -6.28 0.83 15.63
C PRO A 28 -5.51 -0.34 15.01
N GLN A 29 -5.63 -0.52 13.70
CA GLN A 29 -4.96 -1.59 12.96
C GLN A 29 -4.18 -1.00 11.79
N LEU A 30 -2.88 -1.31 11.70
CA LEU A 30 -2.10 -1.15 10.49
C LEU A 30 -2.43 -2.32 9.58
N ILE A 31 -2.96 -2.05 8.40
CA ILE A 31 -3.42 -3.05 7.44
C ILE A 31 -2.53 -2.98 6.20
N LEU A 32 -2.08 -4.13 5.73
CA LEU A 32 -1.30 -4.29 4.51
C LEU A 32 -2.12 -5.09 3.48
N LEU A 33 -2.31 -4.50 2.31
CA LEU A 33 -3.03 -5.08 1.18
C LEU A 33 -2.14 -5.07 -0.08
N GLU A 34 -2.24 -6.13 -0.86
CA GLU A 34 -1.50 -6.30 -2.11
C GLU A 34 -2.45 -6.49 -3.29
N PRO A 35 -2.32 -5.71 -4.37
CA PRO A 35 -3.04 -5.97 -5.59
C PRO A 35 -2.65 -7.30 -6.22
N ARG A 36 -3.64 -8.12 -6.56
CA ARG A 36 -3.46 -9.36 -7.34
C ARG A 36 -3.57 -9.06 -8.81
N VAL A 37 -2.56 -8.40 -9.34
CA VAL A 37 -2.45 -8.10 -10.77
C VAL A 37 -1.06 -8.46 -11.25
N ASP A 38 -0.99 -9.17 -12.38
CA ASP A 38 0.29 -9.58 -12.98
C ASP A 38 0.98 -8.43 -13.73
N GLY A 39 0.29 -7.30 -13.87
CA GLY A 39 0.70 -6.16 -14.68
C GLY A 39 0.92 -4.88 -13.89
N GLN A 40 1.00 -3.77 -14.61
CA GLN A 40 1.30 -2.48 -14.03
C GLN A 40 0.14 -1.97 -13.15
N ILE A 41 0.49 -1.45 -11.97
CA ILE A 41 -0.43 -0.76 -11.08
C ILE A 41 -0.23 0.75 -11.23
N TRP A 42 -1.33 1.45 -11.42
CA TRP A 42 -1.40 2.91 -11.40
C TRP A 42 -2.07 3.33 -10.11
N SER A 43 -1.25 3.65 -9.11
CA SER A 43 -1.74 4.22 -7.86
C SER A 43 -2.28 5.64 -8.06
N PRO A 44 -3.31 6.04 -7.31
CA PRO A 44 -3.84 7.39 -7.36
C PRO A 44 -2.75 8.35 -6.91
N ARG A 45 -2.50 9.34 -7.77
CA ARG A 45 -1.60 10.46 -7.49
C ARG A 45 -2.45 11.66 -7.07
N PRO A 46 -2.67 11.92 -5.77
CA PRO A 46 -3.23 13.20 -5.35
C PRO A 46 -2.24 14.32 -5.72
N GLY A 47 -2.50 15.00 -6.84
CA GLY A 47 -1.82 16.22 -7.28
C GLY A 47 -0.35 16.05 -7.70
N THR A 48 0.53 15.74 -6.75
CA THR A 48 2.00 15.74 -6.93
C THR A 48 2.74 14.68 -6.12
N ALA A 49 2.04 13.83 -5.36
CA ALA A 49 2.64 12.73 -4.61
C ALA A 49 1.80 11.46 -4.79
N THR A 50 2.46 10.31 -4.81
CA THR A 50 1.77 9.04 -4.54
C THR A 50 1.13 9.17 -3.15
N ALA A 51 -0.13 8.77 -3.00
CA ALA A 51 -0.74 8.70 -1.67
C ALA A 51 0.21 7.90 -0.77
N ALA A 52 0.60 8.46 0.39
CA ALA A 52 1.65 7.91 1.25
C ALA A 52 1.41 6.45 1.67
N GLU A 53 0.16 6.00 1.55
CA GLU A 53 -0.29 4.65 1.82
C GLU A 53 0.19 3.63 0.77
N TRP A 54 0.46 4.05 -0.47
CA TRP A 54 0.96 3.17 -1.53
C TRP A 54 2.49 3.18 -1.57
N THR A 55 3.11 2.05 -1.24
CA THR A 55 4.57 1.85 -1.29
C THR A 55 4.87 0.55 -2.03
N ASP A 56 5.73 0.62 -3.05
CA ASP A 56 6.19 -0.55 -3.84
C ASP A 56 5.06 -1.37 -4.49
N GLY A 57 3.90 -0.74 -4.77
CA GLY A 57 2.74 -1.43 -5.34
C GLY A 57 1.82 -2.06 -4.30
N SER A 58 2.16 -2.01 -3.01
CA SER A 58 1.31 -2.46 -1.90
C SER A 58 0.68 -1.25 -1.20
N TRP A 59 -0.55 -1.42 -0.71
CA TRP A 59 -1.22 -0.41 0.10
C TRP A 59 -1.06 -0.74 1.58
N SER A 60 -0.66 0.24 2.36
CA SER A 60 -0.50 0.17 3.81
C SER A 60 -1.16 1.38 4.46
N GLY A 61 -2.05 1.14 5.43
CA GLY A 61 -2.78 2.21 6.08
C GLY A 61 -3.23 1.86 7.49
N VAL A 62 -3.22 2.85 8.38
CA VAL A 62 -3.80 2.70 9.72
C VAL A 62 -5.28 3.03 9.68
N VAL A 63 -6.10 2.09 10.14
CA VAL A 63 -7.55 2.24 10.23
C VAL A 63 -7.96 2.24 11.70
N GLU A 64 -8.52 3.36 12.15
CA GLU A 64 -9.03 3.54 13.52
C GLU A 64 -10.24 2.63 13.81
N PRO A 65 -10.54 2.34 15.09
CA PRO A 65 -11.71 1.55 15.48
C PRO A 65 -13.02 2.10 14.92
N GLY A 66 -13.82 1.25 14.28
CA GLY A 66 -15.11 1.63 13.69
C GLY A 66 -14.99 2.64 12.54
N ARG A 67 -13.80 2.73 11.90
CA ARG A 67 -13.58 3.56 10.72
C ARG A 67 -13.40 2.70 9.48
N THR A 68 -13.71 3.33 8.35
CA THR A 68 -13.51 2.78 7.01
C THR A 68 -12.52 3.64 6.26
N ARG A 69 -11.58 3.02 5.56
CA ARG A 69 -10.64 3.68 4.67
C ARG A 69 -10.83 3.19 3.24
N GLY A 70 -11.00 4.14 2.33
CA GLY A 70 -11.03 3.86 0.90
C GLY A 70 -9.61 3.85 0.34
N LEU A 71 -9.33 2.87 -0.51
CA LEU A 71 -8.19 2.87 -1.41
C LEU A 71 -8.68 2.63 -2.84
N GLY A 72 -7.89 3.04 -3.81
CA GLY A 72 -8.14 2.67 -5.20
C GLY A 72 -6.85 2.57 -5.96
N PHE A 73 -6.87 1.86 -7.08
CA PHE A 73 -5.81 1.80 -8.07
C PHE A 73 -6.41 1.50 -9.44
N ALA A 74 -5.65 1.79 -10.49
CA ALA A 74 -6.01 1.43 -11.85
C ALA A 74 -4.97 0.46 -12.43
N THR A 75 -5.41 -0.38 -13.36
CA THR A 75 -4.52 -1.31 -14.08
C THR A 75 -5.04 -1.53 -15.50
N PRO A 76 -4.19 -1.71 -16.52
CA PRO A 76 -4.65 -2.13 -17.85
C PRO A 76 -5.20 -3.55 -17.85
N GLU A 77 -4.80 -4.37 -16.87
CA GLU A 77 -5.16 -5.78 -16.74
C GLU A 77 -6.68 -5.98 -16.64
N SER A 78 -7.12 -7.19 -17.00
CA SER A 78 -8.54 -7.55 -16.90
C SER A 78 -8.96 -7.66 -15.42
N PRO A 79 -10.22 -7.32 -15.09
CA PRO A 79 -10.71 -7.42 -13.71
C PRO A 79 -10.70 -8.88 -13.26
N THR A 80 -10.19 -9.10 -12.05
CA THR A 80 -10.18 -10.40 -11.38
C THR A 80 -11.23 -10.38 -10.26
N ASP A 81 -11.82 -11.53 -9.96
CA ASP A 81 -12.82 -11.70 -8.89
C ASP A 81 -12.33 -11.20 -7.52
N ARG A 82 -11.03 -11.40 -7.24
CA ARG A 82 -10.34 -10.91 -6.05
C ARG A 82 -9.15 -10.03 -6.46
N PRO A 83 -9.36 -8.71 -6.66
CA PRO A 83 -8.31 -7.81 -7.13
C PRO A 83 -7.31 -7.42 -6.04
N LEU A 84 -7.64 -7.70 -4.77
CA LEU A 84 -6.80 -7.40 -3.61
C LEU A 84 -6.63 -8.63 -2.72
N GLU A 85 -5.42 -8.81 -2.23
CA GLU A 85 -5.04 -9.79 -1.23
C GLU A 85 -4.84 -9.09 0.11
N PHE A 86 -5.49 -9.62 1.14
CA PHE A 86 -5.21 -9.24 2.51
C PHE A 86 -3.95 -9.95 2.98
N VAL A 87 -2.88 -9.20 3.22
CA VAL A 87 -1.60 -9.75 3.67
C VAL A 87 -1.56 -9.85 5.19
N SER A 88 -1.84 -8.74 5.87
CA SER A 88 -1.80 -8.71 7.34
C SER A 88 -2.55 -7.53 7.95
N ALA A 89 -2.87 -7.67 9.25
CA ALA A 89 -3.28 -6.58 10.11
C ALA A 89 -2.55 -6.68 11.45
N THR A 90 -1.93 -5.59 11.89
CA THR A 90 -1.23 -5.49 13.17
C THR A 90 -1.84 -4.39 14.02
N ARG A 91 -2.10 -4.69 15.29
CA ARG A 91 -2.55 -3.67 16.25
C ARG A 91 -1.44 -2.65 16.44
N VAL A 92 -1.76 -1.38 16.24
CA VAL A 92 -0.85 -0.28 16.58
C VAL A 92 -1.30 0.37 17.87
N SER A 93 -0.33 0.73 18.72
CA SER A 93 -0.61 1.54 19.90
C SER A 93 -0.87 2.98 19.45
N SER A 94 -1.80 3.68 20.10
CA SER A 94 -2.14 5.07 19.76
C SER A 94 -0.93 6.03 19.78
N ASP A 95 0.15 5.67 20.49
CA ASP A 95 1.43 6.41 20.52
C ASP A 95 2.21 6.29 19.19
N GLU A 96 2.07 5.18 18.46
CA GLU A 96 2.74 4.96 17.18
C GLU A 96 2.01 5.62 15.99
N VAL A 97 0.72 5.93 16.14
CA VAL A 97 -0.10 6.60 15.09
C VAL A 97 0.34 8.06 14.86
N SER A 98 1.06 8.66 15.82
CA SER A 98 1.54 10.04 15.74
C SER A 98 2.92 10.19 15.07
N ARG A 99 3.55 9.09 14.62
CA ARG A 99 4.87 9.13 13.97
C ARG A 99 4.79 8.62 12.53
N PRO A 100 4.81 9.50 11.50
CA PRO A 100 4.92 9.07 10.10
C PRO A 100 6.30 8.48 9.74
N GLU A 101 7.12 8.14 10.73
CA GLU A 101 8.49 7.68 10.55
C GLU A 101 8.76 6.45 11.43
N ARG A 102 8.40 5.28 10.90
CA ARG A 102 9.19 4.06 11.10
C ARG A 102 9.02 3.08 9.93
N ARG A 103 9.89 3.24 8.92
CA ARG A 103 10.45 2.06 8.23
C ARG A 103 11.29 1.31 9.27
N LEU A 104 11.10 0.00 9.42
CA LEU A 104 12.14 -1.04 9.47
C LEU A 104 11.51 -2.39 9.88
N ALA A 105 11.41 -3.33 8.94
CA ALA A 105 11.68 -4.77 9.16
C ALA A 105 11.43 -5.61 7.89
N THR A 106 11.97 -5.21 6.72
CA THR A 106 12.30 -6.17 5.64
C THR A 106 13.46 -5.64 4.79
N LEU A 107 14.46 -5.06 5.44
CA LEU A 107 15.72 -4.63 4.81
C LEU A 107 16.94 -5.29 5.49
N GLU A 108 16.76 -6.45 6.14
CA GLU A 108 17.88 -7.29 6.63
C GLU A 108 18.59 -8.08 5.50
N GLY A 109 18.48 -7.65 4.24
CA GLY A 109 18.96 -8.43 3.09
C GLY A 109 19.56 -7.66 1.93
N TRP A 110 19.79 -6.35 2.02
CA TRP A 110 20.43 -5.62 0.92
C TRP A 110 21.54 -4.69 1.41
N SER A 111 22.74 -5.25 1.51
CA SER A 111 23.99 -4.47 1.50
C SER A 111 24.27 -4.06 0.06
N PRO A 112 24.17 -2.77 -0.33
CA PRO A 112 24.80 -2.33 -1.57
C PRO A 112 26.31 -2.52 -1.40
N THR A 113 26.92 -3.28 -2.32
CA THR A 113 28.37 -3.47 -2.39
C THR A 113 29.07 -2.12 -2.37
N SER A 114 29.86 -1.86 -1.33
CA SER A 114 30.67 -0.64 -1.15
C SER A 114 31.82 -0.56 -2.17
N ALA A 115 31.49 -0.49 -3.46
CA ALA A 115 32.44 -0.45 -4.57
C ALA A 115 32.27 0.76 -5.50
N VAL A 116 31.40 1.75 -5.17
CA VAL A 116 31.10 2.88 -6.07
C VAL A 116 31.65 4.24 -5.59
N LEU A 117 32.43 4.31 -4.51
CA LEU A 117 33.08 5.57 -4.09
C LEU A 117 34.56 5.73 -4.49
N ALA A 118 35.11 4.85 -5.32
CA ALA A 118 36.47 5.02 -5.86
C ALA A 118 36.45 5.54 -7.31
N ARG A 119 35.86 6.72 -7.53
CA ARG A 119 36.23 7.55 -8.69
C ARG A 119 35.85 9.02 -8.49
N GLU A 120 36.66 9.75 -7.73
CA GLU A 120 36.68 11.22 -7.84
C GLU A 120 37.54 11.66 -9.04
N PRO A 121 37.14 12.75 -9.73
CA PRO A 121 37.83 13.28 -10.89
C PRO A 121 39.06 14.13 -10.52
N ARG A 122 39.98 14.22 -11.49
CA ARG A 122 41.27 14.93 -11.45
C ARG A 122 41.14 16.41 -11.11
N GLY A 123 42.03 16.88 -10.24
CA GLY A 123 42.58 18.23 -10.21
C GLY A 123 44.09 18.13 -10.29
#